data_AF-A0AAX3EAF9-F1
#
_entry.id   AF-A0AAX3EAF9-F1
#
_cell.length_a   1.000
_cell.length_b   1.000
_cell.length_c   1.000
_cell.angle_alpha   90.00
_cell.angle_beta   90.00
_cell.angle_gamma   90.00
#
_symmetry.space_group_name_H-M   'P 1'
#
loop_
_entity.id
_entity.type
_entity.pdbx_description
1 polymer ?
#
loop_
_entity_poly.entity_id
_entity_poly.type
_entity_poly.pdbx_seq_one_letter_code
_entity_poly.pdbx_strand_id
1 'polypeptide(L)'
;MMTGITGTPGTGKTSIAAELERRGHAVVRLTDTVRPYVIEEDCDRQTLVVDVDRWVEEFEPLDGFVEGHLAHLLPCDRVVVLRCRPDILRKRLLPRNYPEEKVAENVEAEALDVILIETLEEHPDEHVLEVDTTDLSVDECADRIGRFVRGELPPSYGSIDWSDYLEVGR
;
A
#
# COMPACT_ATOMS: atom_id res chain seq x y z
N MET A 1 7.50 -14.09 10.47
CA MET A 1 7.94 -13.11 9.48
C MET A 1 6.75 -12.25 9.13
N MET A 2 6.79 -10.97 9.50
CA MET A 2 5.74 -10.00 9.22
C MET A 2 6.04 -9.28 7.90
N THR A 3 5.13 -9.36 6.93
CA THR A 3 5.27 -8.68 5.63
C THR A 3 4.19 -7.61 5.47
N GLY A 4 4.60 -6.35 5.28
CA GLY A 4 3.68 -5.25 4.97
C GLY A 4 3.29 -5.24 3.50
N ILE A 5 2.00 -5.05 3.20
CA ILE A 5 1.50 -4.75 1.85
C ILE A 5 0.92 -3.34 1.88
N THR A 6 1.66 -2.41 1.29
CA THR A 6 1.31 -1.00 1.23
C THR A 6 1.13 -0.52 -0.21
N GLY A 7 0.87 0.77 -0.37
CA GLY A 7 0.65 1.47 -1.63
C GLY A 7 -0.51 2.45 -1.51
N THR A 8 -0.67 3.30 -2.51
CA THR A 8 -1.75 4.29 -2.56
C THR A 8 -3.13 3.63 -2.52
N PRO A 9 -4.17 4.21 -1.89
CA PRO A 9 -5.54 3.72 -2.00
C PRO A 9 -5.95 3.45 -3.45
N GLY A 10 -6.41 2.23 -3.74
CA GLY A 10 -6.82 1.81 -5.09
C GLY A 10 -5.80 0.97 -5.88
N THR A 11 -4.57 0.80 -5.37
CA THR A 11 -3.52 -0.01 -6.03
C THR A 11 -3.76 -1.53 -5.96
N GLY A 12 -4.77 -2.00 -5.23
CA GLY A 12 -5.18 -3.42 -5.23
C GLY A 12 -4.80 -4.23 -3.98
N LYS A 13 -4.26 -3.57 -2.94
CA LYS A 13 -3.90 -4.17 -1.64
C LYS A 13 -4.92 -5.17 -1.11
N THR A 14 -6.17 -4.76 -0.91
CA THR A 14 -7.24 -5.60 -0.37
C THR A 14 -7.55 -6.82 -1.26
N SER A 15 -7.49 -6.68 -2.59
CA SER A 15 -7.73 -7.80 -3.52
C SER A 15 -6.61 -8.83 -3.45
N ILE A 16 -5.36 -8.38 -3.38
CA ILE A 16 -4.18 -9.25 -3.25
C ILE A 16 -4.13 -9.91 -1.87
N ALA A 17 -4.45 -9.17 -0.81
CA ALA A 17 -4.59 -9.72 0.54
C ALA A 17 -5.62 -10.85 0.61
N ALA A 18 -6.79 -10.68 -0.02
CA ALA A 18 -7.81 -11.73 -0.07
C ALA A 18 -7.34 -12.98 -0.82
N GLU A 19 -6.52 -12.84 -1.85
CA GLU A 19 -5.93 -13.98 -2.55
C GLU A 19 -4.84 -14.67 -1.70
N LEU A 20 -4.03 -13.90 -0.97
CA LEU A 20 -3.08 -14.47 -0.02
C LEU A 20 -3.78 -15.25 1.11
N GLU A 21 -4.92 -14.75 1.62
CA GLU A 21 -5.77 -15.48 2.57
C GLU A 21 -6.29 -16.79 1.96
N ARG A 22 -6.78 -16.77 0.71
CA ARG A 22 -7.20 -17.99 -0.02
C ARG A 22 -6.09 -19.02 -0.17
N ARG A 23 -4.84 -18.57 -0.28
CA ARG A 23 -3.64 -19.41 -0.34
C ARG A 23 -3.18 -19.91 1.03
N GLY A 24 -3.88 -19.57 2.11
CA GLY A 24 -3.66 -20.06 3.46
C GLY A 24 -2.73 -19.18 4.31
N HIS A 25 -2.43 -17.95 3.88
CA HIS A 25 -1.65 -17.01 4.68
C HIS A 25 -2.55 -16.28 5.69
N ALA A 26 -2.00 -15.99 6.87
CA ALA A 26 -2.63 -15.08 7.81
C ALA A 26 -2.49 -13.64 7.29
N VAL A 27 -3.59 -12.88 7.30
CA VAL A 27 -3.59 -11.48 6.87
C VAL A 27 -4.36 -10.64 7.88
N VAL A 28 -3.74 -9.57 8.36
CA VAL A 28 -4.37 -8.55 9.21
C VAL A 28 -4.58 -7.29 8.40
N ARG A 29 -5.78 -6.72 8.46
CA ARG A 29 -6.13 -5.47 7.79
C ARG A 29 -6.00 -4.31 8.77
N LEU A 30 -5.25 -3.29 8.39
CA LEU A 30 -5.01 -2.14 9.26
C LEU A 30 -6.29 -1.36 9.59
N THR A 31 -7.28 -1.37 8.71
CA THR A 31 -8.58 -0.75 8.96
C THR A 31 -9.28 -1.28 10.21
N ASP A 32 -8.93 -2.51 10.63
CA ASP A 32 -9.51 -3.17 11.79
C ASP A 32 -8.69 -2.91 13.07
N THR A 33 -7.44 -2.44 12.93
CA THR A 33 -6.52 -2.20 14.04
C THR A 33 -6.43 -0.73 14.43
N VAL A 34 -6.63 0.21 13.49
CA VAL A 34 -6.42 1.65 13.72
C VAL A 34 -7.57 2.33 14.47
N ARG A 35 -8.76 1.70 14.55
CA ARG A 35 -9.96 2.31 15.16
C ARG A 35 -9.76 2.83 16.60
N PRO A 36 -9.07 2.11 17.51
CA PRO A 36 -8.82 2.61 18.87
C PRO A 36 -7.88 3.82 18.95
N TYR A 37 -7.22 4.16 17.84
CA TYR A 37 -6.21 5.22 17.73
C TYR A 37 -6.72 6.43 16.92
N VAL A 38 -7.99 6.42 16.49
CA VAL A 38 -8.60 7.56 15.81
C VAL A 38 -8.77 8.71 16.80
N ILE A 39 -8.18 9.86 16.48
CA ILE A 39 -8.25 11.08 17.29
C ILE A 39 -9.28 12.08 16.75
N GLU A 40 -9.52 12.08 15.44
CA GLU A 40 -10.46 12.97 14.77
C GLU A 40 -10.99 12.34 13.47
N GLU A 41 -12.21 12.72 13.08
CA GLU A 41 -12.76 12.42 11.75
C GLU A 41 -12.82 13.72 10.93
N ASP A 42 -12.03 13.81 9.86
CA ASP A 42 -12.07 14.93 8.93
C ASP A 42 -13.20 14.66 7.93
N CYS A 43 -14.36 15.26 8.19
CA CYS A 43 -15.54 15.12 7.36
C CYS A 43 -15.35 15.70 5.95
N ASP A 44 -14.57 16.78 5.82
CA ASP A 44 -14.38 17.50 4.55
C ASP A 44 -13.53 16.67 3.59
N ARG A 45 -12.47 16.04 4.11
CA ARG A 45 -11.59 15.13 3.35
C ARG A 45 -12.08 13.68 3.35
N GLN A 46 -13.11 13.38 4.14
CA GLN A 46 -13.61 12.03 4.39
C GLN A 46 -12.50 11.07 4.85
N THR A 47 -11.64 11.50 5.78
CA THR A 47 -10.51 10.72 6.31
C THR A 47 -10.59 10.61 7.82
N LEU A 48 -9.88 9.62 8.38
CA LEU A 48 -9.68 9.48 9.81
C LEU A 48 -8.29 10.00 10.12
N VAL A 49 -8.18 10.85 11.13
CA VAL A 49 -6.90 11.25 11.71
C VAL A 49 -6.56 10.23 12.80
N VAL A 50 -5.43 9.56 12.65
CA VAL A 50 -4.99 8.48 13.52
C VAL A 50 -3.74 8.94 14.27
N ASP A 51 -3.66 8.64 15.56
CA ASP A 51 -2.41 8.71 16.34
C ASP A 51 -1.51 7.54 15.90
N VAL A 52 -0.74 7.81 14.84
CA VAL A 52 0.10 6.81 14.16
C VAL A 52 1.20 6.31 15.09
N ASP A 53 1.87 7.20 15.82
CA ASP A 53 2.96 6.84 16.74
C ASP A 53 2.48 5.83 17.78
N ARG A 54 1.36 6.15 18.45
CA ARG A 54 0.77 5.25 19.44
C ARG A 54 0.29 3.94 18.82
N TRP A 55 -0.29 3.98 17.63
CA TRP A 55 -0.74 2.79 16.93
C TRP A 55 0.44 1.86 16.58
N VAL A 56 1.55 2.39 16.10
CA VAL A 56 2.77 1.63 15.78
C VAL A 56 3.41 1.06 17.04
N GLU A 57 3.52 1.85 18.12
CA GLU A 57 4.08 1.42 19.40
C GLU A 57 3.30 0.25 20.04
N GLU A 58 1.97 0.26 19.92
CA GLU A 58 1.10 -0.76 20.50
C GLU A 58 0.82 -1.95 19.56
N PHE A 59 1.30 -1.92 18.30
CA PHE A 59 1.02 -2.98 17.33
C PHE A 59 1.77 -4.27 17.68
N GLU A 60 1.03 -5.36 17.91
CA GLU A 60 1.63 -6.67 18.19
C GLU A 60 2.14 -7.34 16.90
N PRO A 61 3.44 -7.70 16.82
CA PRO A 61 3.97 -8.41 15.66
C PRO A 61 3.31 -9.77 15.43
N LEU A 62 3.18 -10.15 14.16
CA LEU A 62 2.54 -11.41 13.76
C LEU A 62 3.35 -12.15 12.68
N ASP A 63 3.02 -13.42 12.48
CA ASP A 63 3.54 -14.21 11.37
C ASP A 63 2.53 -14.22 10.21
N GLY A 64 2.85 -13.56 9.10
CA GLY A 64 1.92 -13.36 7.99
C GLY A 64 2.01 -11.97 7.36
N PHE A 65 0.91 -11.52 6.79
CA PHE A 65 0.82 -10.24 6.09
C PHE A 65 0.02 -9.21 6.87
N VAL A 66 0.41 -7.95 6.72
CA VAL A 66 -0.33 -6.80 7.19
C VAL A 66 -0.70 -5.94 5.99
N GLU A 67 -1.98 -5.71 5.76
CA GLU A 67 -2.49 -4.95 4.62
C GLU A 67 -3.03 -3.59 5.04
N GLY A 68 -2.50 -2.54 4.40
CA GLY A 68 -3.03 -1.19 4.54
C GLY A 68 -2.06 -0.14 4.02
N HIS A 69 -2.56 1.06 3.75
CA HIS A 69 -1.72 2.15 3.22
C HIS A 69 -0.68 2.65 4.24
N LEU A 70 -0.84 2.35 5.53
CA LEU A 70 0.12 2.65 6.60
C LEU A 70 0.99 1.44 6.98
N ALA A 71 0.91 0.32 6.25
CA ALA A 71 1.61 -0.91 6.63
C ALA A 71 3.14 -0.78 6.61
N HIS A 72 3.68 0.18 5.84
CA HIS A 72 5.11 0.47 5.81
C HIS A 72 5.61 1.16 7.09
N LEU A 73 4.74 1.72 7.93
CA LEU A 73 5.14 2.35 9.20
C LEU A 73 5.35 1.34 10.32
N LEU A 74 5.00 0.07 10.10
CA LEU A 74 5.24 -1.01 11.05
C LEU A 74 6.64 -1.60 10.87
N PRO A 75 7.24 -2.18 11.92
CA PRO A 75 8.55 -2.83 11.85
C PRO A 75 8.46 -4.20 11.13
N CYS A 76 8.09 -4.20 9.85
CA CYS A 76 8.00 -5.38 9.02
C CYS A 76 9.39 -5.94 8.64
N ASP A 77 9.48 -7.26 8.51
CA ASP A 77 10.68 -7.93 7.98
C ASP A 77 10.83 -7.72 6.47
N ARG A 78 9.71 -7.50 5.78
CA ARG A 78 9.62 -7.22 4.34
C ARG A 78 8.46 -6.28 4.05
N VAL A 79 8.59 -5.43 3.05
CA VAL A 79 7.52 -4.53 2.60
C VAL A 79 7.33 -4.65 1.10
N VAL A 80 6.07 -4.84 0.70
CA VAL A 80 5.64 -4.80 -0.70
C VAL A 80 4.89 -3.49 -0.93
N VAL A 81 5.42 -2.65 -1.82
CA VAL A 81 4.78 -1.43 -2.28
C VAL A 81 4.05 -1.70 -3.59
N LEU A 82 2.72 -1.72 -3.54
CA LEU A 82 1.90 -1.86 -4.73
C LEU A 82 1.76 -0.52 -5.44
N ARG A 83 2.09 -0.52 -6.72
CA ARG A 83 2.00 0.63 -7.62
C ARG A 83 0.91 0.41 -8.66
N CYS A 84 0.39 1.50 -9.21
CA CYS A 84 -0.57 1.45 -10.30
C CYS A 84 -0.46 2.70 -11.14
N ARG A 85 -0.45 2.55 -12.48
CA ARG A 85 -0.42 3.71 -13.37
C ARG A 85 -1.55 4.70 -13.03
N PRO A 86 -1.26 6.01 -12.89
CA PRO A 86 -2.21 7.01 -12.40
C PRO A 86 -3.57 7.07 -13.13
N ASP A 87 -3.60 6.92 -14.45
CA ASP A 87 -4.84 6.92 -15.25
C ASP A 87 -5.74 5.71 -14.93
N ILE A 88 -5.15 4.55 -14.64
CA ILE A 88 -5.85 3.35 -14.19
C ILE A 88 -6.30 3.53 -12.74
N LEU A 89 -5.43 4.06 -11.88
CA LEU A 89 -5.75 4.31 -10.48
C LEU A 89 -6.98 5.23 -10.35
N ARG A 90 -7.02 6.32 -11.12
CA ARG A 90 -8.18 7.21 -11.21
C ARG A 90 -9.46 6.44 -11.53
N LYS A 91 -9.44 5.58 -12.56
CA LYS A 91 -10.60 4.74 -12.94
C LYS A 91 -11.02 3.78 -11.82
N ARG A 92 -10.08 3.27 -11.02
CA ARG A 92 -10.35 2.39 -9.86
C ARG A 92 -10.92 3.16 -8.67
N LEU A 93 -10.63 4.45 -8.55
CA LEU A 93 -11.09 5.31 -7.44
C LEU A 93 -12.46 5.93 -7.68
N LEU A 94 -12.81 6.28 -8.93
CA LEU A 94 -14.11 6.90 -9.27
C LEU A 94 -15.34 6.15 -8.71
N PRO A 95 -15.42 4.80 -8.77
CA PRO A 95 -16.55 4.05 -8.21
C PRO A 95 -16.68 4.11 -6.68
N ARG A 96 -15.68 4.65 -5.96
CA ARG A 96 -15.71 4.77 -4.50
C ARG A 96 -16.49 5.99 -4.00
N ASN A 97 -17.07 6.78 -4.90
CA ASN A 97 -17.86 7.97 -4.59
C ASN A 97 -17.09 9.00 -3.74
N TYR A 98 -15.78 9.12 -3.98
CA TYR A 98 -14.94 10.16 -3.41
C TYR A 98 -15.16 11.48 -4.14
N PRO A 99 -14.98 12.63 -3.46
CA PRO A 99 -14.83 13.93 -4.13
C PRO A 99 -13.73 13.87 -5.18
N GLU A 100 -13.90 14.60 -6.28
CA GLU A 100 -12.91 14.66 -7.36
C GLU A 100 -11.52 15.09 -6.86
N GLU A 101 -11.48 16.06 -5.94
CA GLU A 101 -10.26 16.52 -5.27
C GLU A 101 -9.53 15.39 -4.55
N LYS A 102 -10.27 14.52 -3.85
CA LYS A 102 -9.70 13.36 -3.16
C LYS A 102 -9.18 12.31 -4.15
N VAL A 103 -9.86 12.12 -5.28
CA VAL A 103 -9.36 11.23 -6.35
C VAL A 103 -8.06 11.80 -6.92
N ALA A 104 -8.03 13.10 -7.22
CA ALA A 104 -6.84 13.78 -7.71
C ALA A 104 -5.66 13.67 -6.73
N GLU A 105 -5.89 13.96 -5.44
CA GLU A 105 -4.88 13.84 -4.38
C GLU A 105 -4.23 12.46 -4.34
N ASN A 106 -5.03 11.38 -4.36
CA ASN A 106 -4.48 10.02 -4.35
C ASN A 106 -3.70 9.71 -5.63
N VAL A 107 -4.20 10.15 -6.79
CA VAL A 107 -3.56 9.88 -8.06
C VAL A 107 -2.24 10.66 -8.21
N GLU A 108 -2.18 11.89 -7.70
CA GLU A 108 -0.96 12.69 -7.62
C GLU A 108 0.04 12.09 -6.63
N ALA A 109 -0.41 11.63 -5.45
CA ALA A 109 0.45 10.94 -4.49
C ALA A 109 1.08 9.67 -5.07
N GLU A 110 0.33 8.91 -5.88
CA GLU A 110 0.87 7.76 -6.60
C GLU A 110 1.91 8.16 -7.66
N ALA A 111 1.68 9.27 -8.38
CA ALA A 111 2.61 9.75 -9.39
C ALA A 111 3.91 10.33 -8.80
N LEU A 112 3.84 10.81 -7.55
CA LEU A 112 4.95 11.37 -6.78
C LEU A 112 5.68 10.33 -5.93
N ASP A 113 5.37 9.04 -6.07
CA ASP A 113 5.98 7.94 -5.32
C ASP A 113 5.83 8.05 -3.79
N VAL A 114 4.83 8.77 -3.27
CA VAL A 114 4.75 9.14 -1.83
C VAL A 114 4.92 7.92 -0.92
N ILE A 115 4.13 6.86 -1.15
CA ILE A 115 4.19 5.65 -0.30
C ILE A 115 5.50 4.87 -0.49
N LEU A 116 6.12 4.93 -1.67
CA LEU A 116 7.42 4.30 -1.90
C LEU A 116 8.51 5.05 -1.12
N ILE A 117 8.51 6.38 -1.18
CA ILE A 117 9.47 7.23 -0.47
C ILE A 117 9.35 7.00 1.03
N GLU A 118 8.14 7.08 1.60
CA GLU A 118 7.89 6.79 3.02
C GLU A 118 8.39 5.38 3.39
N THR A 119 8.17 4.38 2.53
CA THR A 119 8.65 3.01 2.79
C THR A 119 10.17 2.93 2.86
N LEU A 120 10.89 3.65 1.99
CA LEU A 120 12.36 3.65 1.95
C LEU A 120 12.99 4.47 3.08
N GLU A 121 12.24 5.42 3.67
CA GLU A 121 12.66 6.14 4.86
C GLU A 121 12.57 5.26 6.12
N GLU A 122 11.59 4.35 6.17
CA GLU A 122 11.33 3.49 7.33
C GLU A 122 12.02 2.12 7.25
N HIS A 123 12.34 1.61 6.05
CA HIS A 123 12.88 0.26 5.86
C HIS A 123 14.18 0.23 5.07
N PRO A 124 15.08 -0.73 5.37
CA PRO A 124 16.24 -1.01 4.52
C PRO A 124 15.82 -1.39 3.10
N ASP A 125 16.57 -0.89 2.13
CA ASP A 125 16.43 -1.20 0.70
C ASP A 125 16.27 -2.70 0.41
N GLU A 126 16.98 -3.55 1.13
CA GLU A 126 16.93 -5.01 0.98
C GLU A 126 15.61 -5.66 1.44
N HIS A 127 14.71 -4.91 2.06
CA HIS A 127 13.41 -5.39 2.53
C HIS A 127 12.26 -5.01 1.60
N VAL A 128 12.52 -4.20 0.55
CA VAL A 128 11.47 -3.55 -0.23
C VAL A 128 11.31 -4.20 -1.62
N LEU A 129 10.06 -4.53 -1.96
CA LEU A 129 9.66 -4.92 -3.31
C LEU A 129 8.55 -4.00 -3.82
N GLU A 130 8.78 -3.41 -4.97
CA GLU A 130 7.78 -2.70 -5.74
C GLU A 130 7.09 -3.64 -6.74
N VAL A 131 5.75 -3.57 -6.81
CA VAL A 131 4.95 -4.37 -7.74
C VAL A 131 3.99 -3.47 -8.51
N ASP A 132 4.18 -3.38 -9.82
CA ASP A 132 3.23 -2.72 -10.72
C ASP A 132 1.99 -3.60 -10.94
N THR A 133 0.84 -3.11 -10.49
CA THR A 133 -0.46 -3.79 -10.61
C THR A 133 -1.28 -3.34 -11.82
N THR A 134 -0.69 -2.53 -12.71
CA THR A 134 -1.37 -1.93 -13.88
C THR A 134 -1.98 -3.01 -14.78
N ASP A 135 -1.15 -3.96 -15.21
CA ASP A 135 -1.52 -4.99 -16.18
C ASP A 135 -1.40 -6.42 -15.62
N LEU A 136 -1.05 -6.57 -14.33
CA LEU A 136 -0.97 -7.86 -13.67
C LEU A 136 -2.31 -8.25 -13.03
N SER A 137 -2.63 -9.54 -13.11
CA SER A 137 -3.73 -10.12 -12.35
C SER A 137 -3.40 -10.21 -10.86
N VAL A 138 -4.44 -10.34 -10.02
CA VAL A 138 -4.29 -10.57 -8.58
C VAL A 138 -3.44 -11.81 -8.28
N ASP A 139 -3.62 -12.87 -9.07
CA ASP A 139 -2.87 -14.12 -8.91
C ASP A 139 -1.38 -13.96 -9.21
N GLU A 140 -1.04 -13.25 -10.27
CA GLU A 140 0.35 -12.94 -10.65
C GLU A 140 1.04 -12.07 -9.60
N CYS A 141 0.32 -11.07 -9.07
CA CYS A 141 0.81 -10.25 -7.96
C CYS A 141 1.05 -11.09 -6.71
N ALA A 142 0.09 -11.93 -6.30
CA ALA A 142 0.22 -12.79 -5.13
C ALA A 142 1.36 -13.82 -5.29
N ASP A 143 1.58 -14.37 -6.49
CA ASP A 143 2.72 -15.24 -6.80
C ASP A 143 4.05 -14.51 -6.60
N ARG A 144 4.16 -13.30 -7.13
CA ARG A 144 5.37 -12.48 -7.06
C ARG A 144 5.71 -12.11 -5.62
N ILE A 145 4.70 -11.73 -4.85
CA ILE A 145 4.82 -11.44 -3.40
C ILE A 145 5.24 -12.71 -2.64
N GLY A 146 4.60 -13.85 -2.91
CA GLY A 146 4.95 -15.11 -2.26
C GLY A 146 6.41 -15.53 -2.53
N ARG A 147 6.88 -15.36 -3.77
CA ARG A 147 8.29 -15.60 -4.14
C ARG A 147 9.23 -14.66 -3.38
N PHE A 148 8.88 -13.38 -3.28
CA PHE A 148 9.66 -12.42 -2.51
C PHE A 148 9.72 -12.80 -1.04
N VAL A 149 8.60 -13.16 -0.40
CA VAL A 149 8.54 -13.64 1.00
C VAL A 149 9.33 -14.94 1.23
N ARG A 150 9.52 -15.78 0.22
CA ARG A 150 10.41 -16.96 0.30
C ARG A 150 11.88 -16.67 -0.02
N GLY A 151 12.23 -15.44 -0.42
CA GLY A 151 13.59 -15.08 -0.84
C GLY A 151 13.96 -15.57 -2.25
N GLU A 152 12.98 -15.96 -3.06
CA GLU A 152 13.15 -16.44 -4.44
C GLU A 152 13.12 -15.30 -5.48
N LEU A 153 12.83 -14.09 -5.01
CA LEU A 153 12.85 -12.86 -5.78
C LEU A 153 13.67 -11.84 -4.97
N PRO A 154 14.64 -11.14 -5.58
CA PRO A 154 15.39 -10.11 -4.87
C PRO A 154 14.51 -8.87 -4.63
N PRO A 155 14.92 -7.99 -3.71
CA PRO A 155 14.39 -6.63 -3.58
C PRO A 155 14.50 -5.90 -4.92
N SER A 156 13.52 -5.05 -5.20
CA SER A 156 13.45 -4.31 -6.47
C SER A 156 12.48 -3.14 -6.31
N TYR A 157 12.98 -1.91 -6.43
CA TYR A 157 12.19 -0.68 -6.28
C TYR A 157 12.79 0.45 -7.14
N GLY A 158 12.01 1.52 -7.35
CA GLY A 158 12.47 2.74 -8.02
C GLY A 158 12.63 2.61 -9.54
N SER A 159 12.06 1.56 -10.13
CA SER A 159 12.11 1.33 -11.59
C SER A 159 10.87 1.84 -12.33
N ILE A 160 9.85 2.24 -11.58
CA ILE A 160 8.58 2.74 -12.08
C ILE A 160 8.60 4.26 -11.99
N ASP A 161 8.30 4.93 -13.10
CA ASP A 161 8.27 6.38 -13.20
C ASP A 161 6.95 6.84 -13.83
N TRP A 162 6.18 7.61 -13.07
CA TRP A 162 4.90 8.18 -13.49
C TRP A 162 4.94 9.72 -13.56
N SER A 163 6.11 10.34 -13.51
CA SER A 163 6.27 11.80 -13.50
C SER A 163 5.63 12.48 -14.72
N ASP A 164 5.64 11.84 -15.89
CA ASP A 164 4.94 12.28 -17.10
C ASP A 164 3.46 12.59 -16.86
N TYR A 165 2.79 11.87 -15.93
CA TYR A 165 1.39 12.12 -15.60
C TYR A 165 1.16 13.53 -15.04
N LEU A 166 2.14 14.08 -14.31
CA LEU A 166 2.08 15.42 -13.71
C LEU A 166 2.33 16.52 -14.75
N GLU A 167 2.95 16.19 -15.87
CA GLU A 167 3.21 17.17 -16.95
C GLU A 167 1.95 17.52 -17.76
N VAL A 168 0.96 16.61 -17.80
CA VAL A 168 -0.29 16.77 -18.59
C VAL A 168 -1.25 17.83 -18.01
N GLY A 169 -0.95 18.36 -16.82
CA GLY A 169 -1.73 19.41 -16.15
C GLY A 169 -1.34 20.86 -16.49
N ARG A 170 -0.46 21.10 -17.47
CA ARG A 170 -0.08 22.45 -17.94
C ARG A 170 -0.72 22.87 -19.25
#